data_AF-A0A1E3ULY4-F1
#
_entry.id   AF-A0A1E3ULY4-F1
#
_cell.length_a   1.000
_cell.length_b   1.000
_cell.length_c   1.000
_cell.angle_alpha   90.00
_cell.angle_beta   90.00
_cell.angle_gamma   90.00
#
_symmetry.space_group_name_H-M   'P 1'
#
loop_
_entity.id
_entity.type
_entity.pdbx_description
1 polymer ?
#
loop_
_entity_poly.entity_id
_entity_poly.type
_entity_poly.pdbx_seq_one_letter_code
_entity_poly.pdbx_strand_id
1 'polypeptide(L)'
;MVFSSMIFLWAFLPIVFILDKIAGKSRKLQNILLLAASLLFYAWGEPRYMWLLLVSILANYALGLFMDGVSGLGRRKFILIAGILVNLGILGYYKYFNFFINTLNKIFGRELLSMKDIALPLGVSFFTFQAMTYLIDLYKKKYPAQKNVLNMALYFSFFPKITQGPIEKYRDFEKQLTQRQQSLTLMGEGIRRFVYGLAKKVIIADTLGACVDRIYGLDLGNINGVLAWVAIIFYSLQLYYDFSGYSDMAVGLGKMFGFHLTENFNYPYIASTITDFWRRWHISLTSWFREYLYFPLGGNRKGKVRTYINISIIFIATGLWHGASWDFICWGIFHGFFMVLERLGLGKILEKTKVVKHVYTILVLCVGWTFFRVGDVGLTLQYLKRMFLPWMYTASGYAVQELVTNRAFFVAACGILGCGLLQKAAVKIMPRTEKFKNSTVELVFCMLLLVYSVMLMVSSTYSAFIYMNF
;
A
#
# COMPACT_ATOMS: atom_id res chain seq x y z
N MET A 1 -3.67 6.99 -14.57
CA MET A 1 -4.16 5.73 -15.21
C MET A 1 -4.07 4.59 -14.20
N VAL A 2 -4.82 3.49 -14.37
CA VAL A 2 -4.80 2.31 -13.46
C VAL A 2 -4.31 1.07 -14.21
N PHE A 3 -3.53 0.20 -13.55
CA PHE A 3 -2.95 -0.98 -14.20
C PHE A 3 -3.98 -2.01 -14.68
N SER A 4 -5.12 -2.11 -14.00
CA SER A 4 -6.25 -2.96 -14.37
C SER A 4 -7.22 -2.30 -15.35
N SER A 5 -6.79 -1.30 -16.12
CA SER A 5 -7.62 -0.68 -17.16
C SER A 5 -7.27 -1.20 -18.55
N MET A 6 -8.28 -1.31 -19.42
CA MET A 6 -8.08 -1.76 -20.81
C MET A 6 -7.10 -0.87 -21.56
N ILE A 7 -7.16 0.45 -21.34
CA ILE A 7 -6.24 1.40 -21.98
C ILE A 7 -4.80 1.20 -21.51
N PHE A 8 -4.59 0.84 -20.23
CA PHE A 8 -3.25 0.51 -19.75
C PHE A 8 -2.72 -0.76 -20.41
N LEU A 9 -3.52 -1.83 -20.40
CA LEU A 9 -3.13 -3.17 -20.84
C LEU A 9 -2.88 -3.25 -22.35
N TRP A 10 -3.74 -2.62 -23.16
CA TRP A 10 -3.74 -2.81 -24.61
C TRP A 10 -3.13 -1.65 -25.40
N ALA A 11 -3.00 -0.46 -24.81
CA ALA A 11 -2.40 0.70 -25.47
C ALA A 11 -1.12 1.15 -24.76
N PHE A 12 -1.24 1.68 -23.54
CA PHE A 12 -0.12 2.32 -22.85
C PHE A 12 1.08 1.38 -22.64
N LEU A 13 0.86 0.20 -22.03
CA LEU A 13 1.94 -0.71 -21.70
C LEU A 13 2.65 -1.27 -22.96
N PRO A 14 1.94 -1.80 -23.98
CA PRO A 14 2.60 -2.27 -25.21
C PRO A 14 3.39 -1.17 -25.92
N ILE A 15 2.83 0.04 -26.04
CA ILE A 15 3.51 1.17 -26.70
C ILE A 15 4.79 1.54 -25.95
N VAL A 16 4.70 1.76 -24.63
CA VAL A 16 5.87 2.13 -23.82
C VAL A 16 6.92 1.03 -23.85
N PHE A 17 6.49 -0.24 -23.82
CA PHE A 17 7.37 -1.39 -23.86
C PHE A 17 8.13 -1.49 -25.19
N ILE A 18 7.44 -1.39 -26.32
CA ILE A 18 8.06 -1.42 -27.65
C ILE A 18 9.07 -0.28 -27.80
N LEU A 19 8.68 0.93 -27.42
CA LEU A 19 9.57 2.09 -27.52
C LEU A 19 10.79 1.99 -26.59
N ASP A 20 10.64 1.44 -25.38
CA ASP A 20 11.78 1.18 -24.47
C ASP A 20 12.78 0.18 -25.07
N LYS A 21 12.30 -0.83 -25.82
CA LYS A 21 13.17 -1.78 -26.53
C LYS A 21 13.88 -1.16 -27.72
N ILE A 22 13.19 -0.33 -28.50
CA ILE A 22 13.80 0.44 -29.60
C ILE A 22 14.88 1.37 -29.04
N ALA A 23 14.62 2.01 -27.90
CA ALA A 23 15.58 2.87 -27.21
C ALA A 23 16.73 2.10 -26.51
N GLY A 24 16.73 0.76 -26.53
CA GLY A 24 17.62 -0.11 -25.75
C GLY A 24 19.13 0.11 -25.95
N LYS A 25 19.54 0.73 -27.06
CA LYS A 25 20.93 1.10 -27.32
C LYS A 25 21.43 2.28 -26.47
N SER A 26 20.53 3.08 -25.90
CA SER A 26 20.87 4.27 -25.11
C SER A 26 20.09 4.34 -23.81
N ARG A 27 20.79 4.14 -22.68
CA ARG A 27 20.21 4.26 -21.35
C ARG A 27 19.57 5.62 -21.09
N LYS A 28 20.18 6.69 -21.63
CA LYS A 28 19.64 8.06 -21.52
C LYS A 28 18.30 8.19 -22.23
N LEU A 29 18.19 7.65 -23.46
CA LEU A 29 16.94 7.68 -24.23
C LEU A 29 15.84 6.87 -23.53
N GLN A 30 16.18 5.68 -23.01
CA GLN A 30 15.23 4.89 -22.22
C GLN A 30 14.75 5.65 -20.97
N ASN A 31 15.65 6.33 -20.25
CA ASN A 31 15.25 7.10 -19.07
C ASN A 31 14.34 8.29 -19.44
N ILE A 32 14.63 8.98 -20.54
CA ILE A 32 13.76 10.06 -21.05
C ILE A 32 12.39 9.51 -21.42
N LEU A 33 12.35 8.38 -22.12
CA LEU A 33 11.11 7.72 -22.53
C LEU A 33 10.28 7.27 -21.33
N LEU A 34 10.90 6.59 -20.37
CA LEU A 34 10.22 6.13 -19.17
C LEU A 34 9.75 7.30 -18.30
N LEU A 35 10.50 8.41 -18.26
CA LEU A 35 10.07 9.63 -17.60
C LEU A 35 8.84 10.23 -18.30
N ALA A 36 8.87 10.37 -19.62
CA ALA A 36 7.73 10.88 -20.40
C ALA A 36 6.49 10.00 -20.22
N ALA A 37 6.64 8.69 -20.34
CA ALA A 37 5.58 7.72 -20.07
C ALA A 37 5.04 7.85 -18.64
N SER A 38 5.93 8.11 -17.67
CA SER A 38 5.55 8.26 -16.27
C SER A 38 4.75 9.51 -15.97
N LEU A 39 5.15 10.64 -16.57
CA LEU A 39 4.40 11.88 -16.46
C LEU A 39 3.04 11.77 -17.17
N LEU A 40 2.99 11.13 -18.34
CA LEU A 40 1.72 10.85 -19.04
C LEU A 40 0.80 9.96 -18.21
N PHE A 41 1.33 8.89 -17.62
CA PHE A 41 0.56 7.97 -16.78
C PHE A 41 -0.08 8.69 -15.59
N TYR A 42 0.67 9.59 -14.95
CA TYR A 42 0.20 10.40 -13.83
C TYR A 42 -0.83 11.45 -14.29
N ALA A 43 -0.50 12.23 -15.33
CA ALA A 43 -1.36 13.28 -15.87
C ALA A 43 -2.69 12.75 -16.44
N TRP A 44 -2.75 11.48 -16.85
CA TRP A 44 -4.00 10.83 -17.28
C TRP A 44 -5.06 10.80 -16.17
N GLY A 45 -4.64 10.69 -14.91
CA GLY A 45 -5.56 10.74 -13.76
C GLY A 45 -5.65 12.14 -13.16
N GLU A 46 -4.51 12.80 -12.98
CA GLU A 46 -4.40 14.03 -12.17
C GLU A 46 -3.61 15.12 -12.91
N PRO A 47 -4.11 15.67 -14.03
CA PRO A 47 -3.36 16.61 -14.86
C PRO A 47 -3.01 17.90 -14.10
N ARG A 48 -3.93 18.40 -13.26
CA ARG A 48 -3.75 19.61 -12.45
C ARG A 48 -2.59 19.46 -11.46
N TYR A 49 -2.45 18.29 -10.85
CA TYR A 49 -1.45 18.04 -9.81
C TYR A 49 -0.09 17.57 -10.35
N MET A 50 0.04 17.42 -11.68
CA MET A 50 1.34 17.18 -12.31
C MET A 50 2.34 18.29 -11.96
N TRP A 51 1.87 19.55 -11.90
CA TRP A 51 2.71 20.68 -11.51
C TRP A 51 3.23 20.56 -10.07
N LEU A 52 2.41 20.09 -9.14
CA LEU A 52 2.83 19.85 -7.76
C LEU A 52 3.95 18.80 -7.69
N LEU A 53 3.82 17.71 -8.45
CA LEU A 53 4.85 16.68 -8.55
C LEU A 53 6.16 17.27 -9.11
N LEU A 54 6.10 18.00 -10.22
CA LEU A 54 7.28 18.58 -10.86
C LEU A 54 7.99 19.59 -9.95
N VAL A 55 7.23 20.47 -9.30
CA VAL A 55 7.77 21.43 -8.32
C VAL A 55 8.42 20.70 -7.15
N SER A 56 7.78 19.65 -6.63
CA SER A 56 8.35 18.83 -5.55
C SER A 56 9.67 18.16 -5.97
N ILE A 57 9.74 17.62 -7.19
CA ILE A 57 10.97 17.03 -7.75
C ILE A 57 12.08 18.08 -7.82
N LEU A 58 11.80 19.23 -8.43
CA LEU A 58 12.80 20.30 -8.61
C LEU A 58 13.27 20.89 -7.28
N ALA A 59 12.35 21.12 -6.35
CA ALA A 59 12.67 21.61 -5.01
C ALA A 59 13.59 20.63 -4.26
N ASN A 60 13.24 19.34 -4.24
CA ASN A 60 14.06 18.33 -3.56
C ASN A 60 15.39 18.07 -4.27
N TYR A 61 15.43 18.18 -5.60
CA TYR A 61 16.67 18.15 -6.38
C TYR A 61 17.61 19.31 -5.99
N ALA A 62 17.10 20.54 -5.99
CA ALA A 62 17.86 21.73 -5.63
C ALA A 62 18.35 21.68 -4.17
N LEU A 63 17.47 21.33 -3.24
CA LEU A 63 17.82 21.13 -1.82
C LEU A 63 18.93 20.09 -1.65
N GLY A 64 18.89 19.00 -2.43
CA GLY A 64 19.94 17.99 -2.45
C GLY A 64 21.29 18.56 -2.89
N LEU A 65 21.32 19.28 -4.02
CA LEU A 65 22.55 19.90 -4.53
C LEU A 65 23.11 20.94 -3.55
N PHE A 66 22.27 21.80 -2.98
CA PHE A 66 22.69 22.78 -1.98
C PHE A 66 23.23 22.11 -0.72
N MET A 67 22.60 21.03 -0.25
CA MET A 67 23.08 20.29 0.92
C MET A 67 24.46 19.66 0.70
N ASP A 68 24.74 19.22 -0.52
CA ASP A 68 26.03 18.60 -0.88
C ASP A 68 27.13 19.66 -1.10
N GLY A 69 26.77 20.83 -1.63
CA GLY A 69 27.70 21.93 -1.89
C GLY A 69 28.13 22.75 -0.67
N VAL A 70 27.44 22.65 0.47
CA VAL A 70 27.79 23.40 1.69
C VAL A 70 28.67 22.60 2.66
N SER A 71 29.71 23.24 3.17
CA SER A 71 30.50 22.77 4.30
C SER A 71 29.84 23.16 5.64
N GLY A 72 29.96 22.29 6.64
CA GLY A 72 29.45 22.51 7.99
C GLY A 72 28.14 21.78 8.32
N LEU A 73 28.13 21.08 9.47
CA LEU A 73 26.98 20.29 9.94
C LEU A 73 25.73 21.13 10.20
N GLY A 74 25.88 22.35 10.71
CA GLY A 74 24.76 23.26 11.00
C GLY A 74 23.96 23.65 9.75
N ARG A 75 24.65 24.09 8.69
CA ARG A 75 24.01 24.47 7.41
C ARG A 75 23.31 23.27 6.75
N ARG A 76 23.97 22.11 6.72
CA ARG A 76 23.36 20.87 6.20
C ARG A 76 22.11 20.47 6.99
N LYS A 77 22.15 20.60 8.32
CA LYS A 77 21.01 20.31 9.19
C LYS A 77 19.86 21.28 8.95
N PHE A 78 20.14 22.58 8.76
CA PHE A 78 19.13 23.57 8.41
C PHE A 78 18.44 23.23 7.08
N ILE A 79 19.21 22.92 6.03
CA ILE A 79 18.64 22.53 4.71
C ILE A 79 17.79 21.26 4.85
N LEU A 80 18.25 20.27 5.62
CA LEU A 80 17.46 19.07 5.88
C LEU A 80 16.12 19.40 6.56
N ILE A 81 16.15 20.21 7.63
CA ILE A 81 14.93 20.58 8.37
C ILE A 81 13.98 21.36 7.47
N ALA A 82 14.48 22.36 6.73
CA ALA A 82 13.69 23.12 5.79
C ALA A 82 13.05 22.21 4.73
N GLY A 83 13.81 21.29 4.15
CA GLY A 83 13.28 20.32 3.18
C GLY A 83 12.24 19.38 3.76
N ILE A 84 12.43 18.87 4.98
CA ILE A 84 11.42 18.06 5.68
C ILE A 84 10.15 18.89 5.92
N LEU A 85 10.27 20.13 6.40
CA LEU A 85 9.14 21.02 6.67
C LEU A 85 8.36 21.34 5.40
N VAL A 86 9.02 21.60 4.26
CA VAL A 86 8.34 21.82 2.97
C VAL A 86 7.56 20.58 2.54
N ASN A 87 8.19 19.40 2.58
CA ASN A 87 7.55 18.13 2.20
C ASN A 87 6.36 17.80 3.13
N LEU A 88 6.53 17.95 4.44
CA LEU A 88 5.44 17.76 5.40
C LEU A 88 4.37 18.85 5.29
N GLY A 89 4.73 20.08 4.90
CA GLY A 89 3.80 21.18 4.66
C GLY A 89 2.88 20.92 3.47
N ILE A 90 3.41 20.36 2.37
CA ILE A 90 2.60 19.91 1.22
C ILE A 90 1.59 18.85 1.69
N LEU A 91 2.03 17.86 2.46
CA LEU A 91 1.15 16.82 3.00
C LEU A 91 0.13 17.41 4.00
N GLY A 92 0.57 18.33 4.86
CA GLY A 92 -0.25 19.09 5.80
C GLY A 92 -1.42 19.80 5.12
N TYR A 93 -1.12 20.54 4.05
CA TYR A 93 -2.11 21.30 3.29
C TYR A 93 -3.09 20.38 2.54
N TYR A 94 -2.57 19.45 1.73
CA TYR A 94 -3.44 18.66 0.84
C TYR A 94 -4.18 17.53 1.55
N LYS A 95 -3.62 16.95 2.63
CA LYS A 95 -4.21 15.80 3.31
C LYS A 95 -4.90 16.15 4.62
N TYR A 96 -4.33 17.04 5.42
CA TYR A 96 -4.77 17.21 6.82
C TYR A 96 -5.48 18.53 7.12
N PHE A 97 -5.45 19.51 6.21
CA PHE A 97 -6.00 20.85 6.46
C PHE A 97 -7.48 20.83 6.88
N ASN A 98 -8.33 20.17 6.10
CA ASN A 98 -9.77 20.07 6.41
C ASN A 98 -10.04 19.24 7.67
N PHE A 99 -9.22 18.22 7.95
CA PHE A 99 -9.34 17.44 9.19
C PHE A 99 -9.11 18.30 10.44
N PHE A 100 -8.07 19.15 10.42
CA PHE A 100 -7.79 20.06 11.54
C PHE A 100 -8.88 21.13 11.69
N ILE A 101 -9.35 21.73 10.60
CA ILE A 101 -10.46 22.70 10.64
C ILE A 101 -11.73 22.07 11.21
N ASN A 102 -12.13 20.90 10.70
CA ASN A 102 -13.31 20.19 11.18
C ASN A 102 -13.20 19.86 12.67
N THR A 103 -12.01 19.44 13.13
CA THR A 103 -11.76 19.16 14.55
C THR A 103 -11.88 20.41 15.41
N LEU A 104 -11.31 21.55 14.97
CA LEU A 104 -11.45 22.82 15.69
C LEU A 104 -12.91 23.29 15.74
N ASN A 105 -13.61 23.30 14.61
CA ASN A 105 -15.02 23.71 14.56
C ASN A 105 -15.90 22.86 15.50
N LYS A 106 -15.65 21.55 15.58
CA LYS A 106 -16.34 20.65 16.53
C LYS A 106 -16.00 20.95 17.99
N ILE A 107 -14.74 21.22 18.32
CA ILE A 107 -14.31 21.54 19.69
C ILE A 107 -14.95 22.84 20.19
N PHE A 108 -15.04 23.85 19.33
CA PHE A 108 -15.59 25.16 19.69
C PHE A 108 -17.11 25.28 19.47
N GLY A 109 -17.75 24.24 18.93
CA GLY A 109 -19.20 24.21 18.67
C GLY A 109 -19.69 25.28 17.68
N ARG A 110 -18.79 25.87 16.89
CA ARG A 110 -19.09 26.91 15.91
C ARG A 110 -18.11 26.86 14.73
N GLU A 111 -18.52 27.36 13.59
CA GLU A 111 -17.65 27.48 12.43
C GLU A 111 -16.67 28.65 12.63
N LEU A 112 -15.45 28.35 13.06
CA LEU A 112 -14.36 29.33 13.21
C LEU A 112 -13.63 29.58 11.89
N LEU A 113 -13.45 28.51 11.12
CA LEU A 113 -12.76 28.51 9.83
C LEU A 113 -13.59 27.70 8.84
N SER A 114 -13.77 28.22 7.64
CA SER A 114 -14.49 27.51 6.58
C SER A 114 -13.62 26.38 6.00
N MET A 115 -14.27 25.26 5.71
CA MET A 115 -13.62 24.17 4.99
C MET A 115 -13.31 24.61 3.56
N LYS A 116 -12.17 24.16 3.03
CA LYS A 116 -11.76 24.46 1.65
C LYS A 116 -11.97 23.25 0.77
N ASP A 117 -12.36 23.46 -0.47
CA ASP A 117 -12.38 22.39 -1.47
C ASP A 117 -10.96 22.10 -1.95
N ILE A 118 -10.26 21.26 -1.18
CA ILE A 118 -8.89 20.83 -1.46
C ILE A 118 -8.96 19.36 -1.87
N ALA A 119 -8.89 19.10 -3.17
CA ALA A 119 -8.76 17.73 -3.66
C ALA A 119 -7.35 17.18 -3.33
N LEU A 120 -7.32 15.92 -2.88
CA LEU A 120 -6.12 15.20 -2.46
C LEU A 120 -5.36 14.71 -3.72
N PRO A 121 -4.13 15.18 -3.97
CA PRO A 121 -3.36 14.72 -5.12
C PRO A 121 -2.96 13.25 -4.96
N LEU A 122 -3.26 12.43 -5.96
CA LEU A 122 -2.88 11.02 -5.96
C LEU A 122 -1.36 10.87 -5.80
N GLY A 123 -0.93 9.94 -4.94
CA GLY A 123 0.50 9.68 -4.73
C GLY A 123 1.26 10.73 -3.90
N VAL A 124 0.61 11.82 -3.43
CA VAL A 124 1.26 12.86 -2.60
C VAL A 124 1.99 12.29 -1.40
N SER A 125 1.38 11.31 -0.74
CA SER A 125 1.98 10.65 0.42
C SER A 125 3.24 9.86 0.04
N PHE A 126 3.24 9.22 -1.13
CA PHE A 126 4.34 8.37 -1.60
C PHE A 126 5.54 9.20 -2.06
N PHE A 127 5.34 10.20 -2.91
CA PHE A 127 6.46 11.03 -3.37
C PHE A 127 7.02 11.91 -2.24
N THR A 128 6.20 12.37 -1.29
CA THR A 128 6.68 13.07 -0.08
C THR A 128 7.58 12.17 0.78
N PHE A 129 7.24 10.88 0.92
CA PHE A 129 8.08 9.92 1.66
C PHE A 129 9.39 9.60 0.92
N GLN A 130 9.35 9.54 -0.42
CA GLN A 130 10.53 9.39 -1.27
C GLN A 130 11.45 10.62 -1.23
N ALA A 131 10.88 11.82 -1.08
CA ALA A 131 11.61 13.07 -0.93
C ALA A 131 12.32 13.16 0.41
N MET A 132 11.59 12.85 1.49
CA MET A 132 12.19 12.82 2.83
C MET A 132 13.30 11.77 2.95
N THR A 133 13.10 10.55 2.40
CA THR A 133 14.17 9.54 2.35
C THR A 133 15.38 10.05 1.59
N TYR A 134 15.18 10.70 0.42
CA TYR A 134 16.28 11.27 -0.36
C TYR A 134 17.11 12.28 0.46
N LEU A 135 16.46 13.24 1.12
CA LEU A 135 17.16 14.27 1.88
C LEU A 135 17.81 13.72 3.17
N ILE A 136 17.12 12.85 3.91
CA ILE A 136 17.63 12.32 5.19
C ILE A 136 18.88 11.45 4.95
N ASP A 137 18.86 10.60 3.93
CA ASP A 137 19.98 9.70 3.66
C ASP A 137 21.16 10.44 2.99
N LEU A 138 20.89 11.49 2.21
CA LEU A 138 21.92 12.42 1.73
C LEU A 138 22.60 13.17 2.89
N TYR A 139 21.81 13.67 3.85
CA TYR A 139 22.36 14.30 5.05
C TYR A 139 23.25 13.35 5.84
N LYS A 140 22.84 12.08 5.96
CA LYS A 140 23.60 10.99 6.59
C LYS A 140 24.78 10.48 5.74
N LYS A 141 25.07 11.10 4.58
CA LYS A 141 26.16 10.75 3.66
C LYS A 141 26.12 9.29 3.19
N LYS A 142 24.92 8.73 3.00
CA LYS A 142 24.78 7.37 2.43
C LYS A 142 25.07 7.32 0.92
N TYR A 143 24.91 8.45 0.23
CA TYR A 143 25.18 8.64 -1.20
C TYR A 143 25.43 10.14 -1.46
N PRO A 144 26.08 10.50 -2.58
CA PRO A 144 26.23 11.90 -3.03
C PRO A 144 24.93 12.45 -3.62
N ALA A 145 24.80 13.77 -3.78
CA ALA A 145 23.63 14.34 -4.42
C ALA A 145 23.52 13.92 -5.90
N GLN A 146 22.29 13.63 -6.34
CA GLN A 146 22.02 13.35 -7.75
C GLN A 146 22.22 14.63 -8.58
N LYS A 147 23.10 14.56 -9.58
CA LYS A 147 23.46 15.70 -10.46
C LYS A 147 22.68 15.72 -11.77
N ASN A 148 21.90 14.69 -12.05
CA ASN A 148 21.07 14.59 -13.24
C ASN A 148 19.59 14.69 -12.87
N VAL A 149 18.97 15.81 -13.24
CA VAL A 149 17.56 16.09 -12.97
C VAL A 149 16.61 15.07 -13.61
N LEU A 150 16.95 14.50 -14.77
CA LEU A 150 16.12 13.47 -15.43
C LEU A 150 16.09 12.18 -14.62
N ASN A 151 17.24 11.78 -14.08
CA ASN A 151 17.34 10.61 -13.21
C ASN A 151 16.59 10.83 -11.89
N MET A 152 16.67 12.04 -11.33
CA MET A 152 15.89 12.40 -10.15
C MET A 152 14.38 12.36 -10.45
N ALA A 153 13.96 12.99 -11.55
CA ALA A 153 12.56 13.02 -11.95
C ALA A 153 12.03 11.61 -12.21
N LEU A 154 12.80 10.75 -12.88
CA LEU A 154 12.43 9.35 -13.09
C LEU A 154 12.33 8.59 -11.77
N TYR A 155 13.25 8.79 -10.84
CA TYR A 155 13.15 8.18 -9.51
C TYR A 155 11.82 8.54 -8.83
N PHE A 156 11.41 9.80 -8.80
CA PHE A 156 10.16 10.18 -8.15
C PHE A 156 8.91 9.73 -8.92
N SER A 157 8.96 9.80 -10.25
CA SER A 157 7.76 9.67 -11.07
C SER A 157 7.55 8.29 -11.66
N PHE A 158 8.51 7.36 -11.57
CA PHE A 158 8.44 6.06 -12.23
C PHE A 158 7.06 5.39 -12.07
N PHE A 159 6.31 5.27 -13.17
CA PHE A 159 4.89 4.95 -13.13
C PHE A 159 4.52 3.65 -12.40
N PRO A 160 5.36 2.59 -12.37
CA PRO A 160 5.05 1.41 -11.57
C PRO A 160 4.91 1.72 -10.07
N LYS A 161 5.57 2.78 -9.57
CA LYS A 161 5.57 3.12 -8.14
C LYS A 161 4.94 4.45 -7.74
N ILE A 162 4.69 5.37 -8.67
CA ILE A 162 4.35 6.76 -8.33
C ILE A 162 3.05 6.92 -7.53
N THR A 163 2.01 6.19 -7.88
CA THR A 163 0.71 6.33 -7.23
C THR A 163 0.67 5.55 -5.91
N GLN A 164 0.94 4.23 -5.98
CA GLN A 164 0.68 3.28 -4.89
C GLN A 164 1.65 2.08 -4.86
N GLY A 165 2.77 2.15 -5.58
CA GLY A 165 3.73 1.05 -5.55
C GLY A 165 4.62 1.08 -4.30
N PRO A 166 5.60 0.17 -4.21
CA PRO A 166 6.52 0.13 -3.09
C PRO A 166 7.24 1.47 -2.88
N ILE A 167 7.36 1.89 -1.63
CA ILE A 167 8.08 3.11 -1.23
C ILE A 167 9.59 2.85 -1.37
N GLU A 168 10.08 2.99 -2.58
CA GLU A 168 11.50 2.83 -2.91
C GLU A 168 12.34 3.91 -2.26
N LYS A 169 13.44 3.49 -1.64
CA LYS A 169 14.47 4.40 -1.11
C LYS A 169 15.45 4.72 -2.24
N TYR A 170 15.87 5.97 -2.33
CA TYR A 170 16.78 6.41 -3.40
C TYR A 170 18.05 5.55 -3.52
N ARG A 171 18.67 5.19 -2.39
CA ARG A 171 19.88 4.34 -2.35
C ARG A 171 19.73 2.99 -3.06
N ASP A 172 18.52 2.42 -3.04
CA ASP A 172 18.22 1.09 -3.58
C ASP A 172 17.83 1.19 -5.07
N PHE A 173 17.42 2.38 -5.52
CA PHE A 173 16.99 2.67 -6.89
C PHE A 173 18.07 3.33 -7.76
N GLU A 174 18.98 4.11 -7.16
CA GLU A 174 19.95 4.98 -7.85
C GLU A 174 20.79 4.22 -8.88
N LYS A 175 21.40 3.09 -8.49
CA LYS A 175 22.24 2.31 -9.40
C LYS A 175 21.46 1.77 -10.59
N GLN A 176 20.16 1.51 -10.42
CA GLN A 176 19.29 0.97 -11.46
C GLN A 176 18.93 2.02 -12.53
N LEU A 177 19.07 3.33 -12.22
CA LEU A 177 18.85 4.40 -13.18
C LEU A 177 19.88 4.35 -14.33
N THR A 178 21.10 3.88 -14.05
CA THR A 178 22.21 3.86 -15.02
C THR A 178 22.64 2.45 -15.41
N GLN A 179 22.58 1.49 -14.48
CA GLN A 179 23.16 0.15 -14.62
C GLN A 179 22.13 -0.99 -14.66
N ARG A 180 20.83 -0.69 -14.80
CA ARG A 180 19.82 -1.77 -14.89
C ARG A 180 20.06 -2.71 -16.06
N GLN A 181 19.68 -3.96 -15.89
CA GLN A 181 19.78 -4.99 -16.92
C GLN A 181 18.40 -5.40 -17.41
N GLN A 182 18.28 -5.65 -18.71
CA GLN A 182 17.07 -6.18 -19.31
C GLN A 182 17.41 -7.51 -19.98
N SER A 183 16.67 -8.56 -19.65
CA SER A 183 16.81 -9.88 -20.27
C SER A 183 15.44 -10.47 -20.56
N LEU A 184 15.36 -11.40 -21.52
CA LEU A 184 14.12 -12.12 -21.82
C LEU A 184 13.60 -12.89 -20.59
N THR A 185 14.51 -13.41 -19.76
CA THR A 185 14.16 -14.09 -18.51
C THR A 185 13.47 -13.14 -17.53
N LEU A 186 14.06 -11.97 -17.27
CA LEU A 186 13.47 -10.95 -16.38
C LEU A 186 12.14 -10.44 -16.92
N MET A 187 12.04 -10.26 -18.24
CA MET A 187 10.81 -9.88 -18.91
C MET A 187 9.71 -10.92 -18.70
N GLY A 188 10.00 -12.21 -18.95
CA GLY A 188 9.05 -13.28 -18.73
C GLY A 188 8.60 -13.37 -17.27
N GLU A 189 9.53 -13.23 -16.31
CA GLU A 189 9.19 -13.16 -14.89
C GLU A 189 8.30 -11.97 -14.56
N GLY A 190 8.59 -10.81 -15.17
CA GLY A 190 7.80 -9.59 -15.02
C GLY A 190 6.37 -9.78 -15.51
N ILE A 191 6.18 -10.37 -16.70
CA ILE A 191 4.86 -10.67 -17.29
C ILE A 191 4.08 -11.62 -16.39
N ARG A 192 4.69 -12.73 -15.95
CA ARG A 192 4.02 -13.68 -15.04
C ARG A 192 3.60 -13.01 -13.73
N ARG A 193 4.49 -12.24 -13.11
CA ARG A 193 4.20 -11.51 -11.87
C ARG A 193 3.09 -10.47 -12.05
N PHE A 194 3.08 -9.77 -13.19
CA PHE A 194 2.02 -8.84 -13.53
C PHE A 194 0.67 -9.54 -13.69
N VAL A 195 0.61 -10.67 -14.41
CA VAL A 195 -0.61 -11.46 -14.59
C VAL A 195 -1.14 -11.99 -13.24
N TYR A 196 -0.27 -12.48 -12.36
CA TYR A 196 -0.67 -12.86 -11.01
C TYR A 196 -1.25 -11.69 -10.22
N GLY A 197 -0.62 -10.51 -10.32
CA GLY A 197 -1.13 -9.30 -9.68
C GLY A 197 -2.51 -8.86 -10.21
N LEU A 198 -2.68 -8.90 -11.53
CA LEU A 198 -3.96 -8.60 -12.19
C LEU A 198 -5.05 -9.58 -11.77
N ALA A 199 -4.75 -10.88 -11.74
CA ALA A 199 -5.66 -11.93 -11.29
C ALA A 199 -6.10 -11.73 -9.83
N LYS A 200 -5.16 -11.41 -8.93
CA LYS A 200 -5.48 -11.09 -7.52
C LYS A 200 -6.44 -9.92 -7.41
N LYS A 201 -6.20 -8.84 -8.16
CA LYS A 201 -7.06 -7.65 -8.20
C LYS A 201 -8.45 -7.99 -8.73
N VAL A 202 -8.53 -8.46 -9.97
CA VAL A 202 -9.80 -8.57 -10.71
C VAL A 202 -10.62 -9.76 -10.28
N ILE A 203 -10.00 -10.94 -10.09
CA ILE A 203 -10.73 -12.16 -9.76
C ILE A 203 -11.12 -12.18 -8.29
N ILE A 204 -10.18 -11.85 -7.39
CA ILE A 204 -10.40 -11.96 -5.95
C ILE A 204 -10.90 -10.65 -5.38
N ALA A 205 -10.10 -9.59 -5.42
CA ALA A 205 -10.41 -8.36 -4.70
C ALA A 205 -11.71 -7.72 -5.20
N ASP A 206 -11.89 -7.56 -6.50
CA ASP A 206 -13.08 -6.87 -7.04
C ASP A 206 -14.37 -7.69 -6.82
N THR A 207 -14.30 -9.02 -6.94
CA THR A 207 -15.45 -9.91 -6.64
C THR A 207 -15.87 -9.80 -5.17
N LEU A 208 -14.92 -9.82 -4.24
CA LEU A 208 -15.21 -9.69 -2.80
C LEU A 208 -15.64 -8.25 -2.46
N GLY A 209 -15.02 -7.25 -3.09
CA GLY A 209 -15.32 -5.84 -2.90
C GLY A 209 -16.75 -5.48 -3.27
N ALA A 210 -17.26 -5.99 -4.39
CA ALA A 210 -18.66 -5.79 -4.77
C ALA A 210 -19.64 -6.30 -3.70
N CYS A 211 -19.30 -7.40 -3.01
CA CYS A 211 -20.11 -7.93 -1.91
C CYS A 211 -19.98 -7.07 -0.66
N VAL A 212 -18.76 -6.63 -0.33
CA VAL A 212 -18.49 -5.73 0.81
C VAL A 212 -19.27 -4.44 0.64
N ASP A 213 -19.21 -3.80 -0.53
CA ASP A 213 -19.90 -2.54 -0.80
C ASP A 213 -21.41 -2.69 -0.75
N ARG A 214 -21.94 -3.84 -1.21
CA ARG A 214 -23.37 -4.16 -1.08
C ARG A 214 -23.79 -4.28 0.39
N ILE A 215 -23.01 -4.97 1.23
CA ILE A 215 -23.35 -5.13 2.65
C ILE A 215 -23.24 -3.81 3.40
N TYR A 216 -22.17 -3.04 3.20
CA TYR A 216 -21.98 -1.73 3.84
C TYR A 216 -22.92 -0.65 3.30
N GLY A 217 -23.51 -0.84 2.12
CA GLY A 217 -24.54 0.02 1.55
C GLY A 217 -25.94 -0.20 2.12
N LEU A 218 -26.14 -1.23 2.95
CA LEU A 218 -27.41 -1.45 3.65
C LEU A 218 -27.55 -0.52 4.86
N ASP A 219 -28.80 -0.19 5.19
CA ASP A 219 -29.11 0.39 6.49
C ASP A 219 -28.64 -0.54 7.59
N LEU A 220 -28.02 0.06 8.60
CA LEU A 220 -27.43 -0.70 9.70
C LEU A 220 -28.45 -1.64 10.35
N GLY A 221 -29.74 -1.25 10.43
CA GLY A 221 -30.83 -2.10 10.92
C GLY A 221 -30.92 -3.49 10.26
N ASN A 222 -30.51 -3.62 9.01
CA ASN A 222 -30.58 -4.86 8.24
C ASN A 222 -29.35 -5.77 8.39
N ILE A 223 -28.33 -5.37 9.15
CA ILE A 223 -27.05 -6.07 9.24
C ILE A 223 -26.95 -6.90 10.53
N ASN A 224 -27.28 -8.18 10.48
CA ASN A 224 -27.09 -9.06 11.65
C ASN A 224 -25.59 -9.36 11.92
N GLY A 225 -25.30 -10.06 13.02
CA GLY A 225 -23.92 -10.40 13.41
C GLY A 225 -23.17 -11.26 12.37
N VAL A 226 -23.87 -12.14 11.66
CA VAL A 226 -23.27 -12.98 10.61
C VAL A 226 -22.84 -12.12 9.43
N LEU A 227 -23.70 -11.22 8.97
CA LEU A 227 -23.39 -10.29 7.88
C LEU A 227 -22.22 -9.37 8.24
N ALA A 228 -22.15 -8.89 9.48
CA ALA A 228 -21.03 -8.08 9.94
C ALA A 228 -19.69 -8.84 9.88
N TRP A 229 -19.65 -10.12 10.30
CA TRP A 229 -18.46 -10.96 10.19
C TRP A 229 -18.09 -11.27 8.73
N VAL A 230 -19.07 -11.61 7.89
CA VAL A 230 -18.84 -11.87 6.47
C VAL A 230 -18.27 -10.63 5.78
N ALA A 231 -18.86 -9.46 6.03
CA ALA A 231 -18.40 -8.18 5.47
C ALA A 231 -16.95 -7.91 5.82
N ILE A 232 -16.55 -8.06 7.09
CA ILE A 232 -15.18 -7.74 7.49
C ILE A 232 -14.15 -8.77 7.04
N ILE A 233 -14.51 -10.05 6.99
CA ILE A 233 -13.63 -11.10 6.46
C ILE A 233 -13.40 -10.87 4.96
N PHE A 234 -14.47 -10.58 4.21
CA PHE A 234 -14.38 -10.28 2.78
C PHE A 234 -13.58 -9.01 2.55
N TYR A 235 -13.79 -7.97 3.34
CA TYR A 235 -13.00 -6.74 3.28
C TYR A 235 -11.52 -6.99 3.58
N SER A 236 -11.19 -7.83 4.56
CA SER A 236 -9.80 -8.19 4.90
C SER A 236 -9.08 -8.84 3.71
N LEU A 237 -9.76 -9.75 3.01
CA LEU A 237 -9.25 -10.40 1.80
C LEU A 237 -9.19 -9.42 0.62
N GLN A 238 -10.24 -8.62 0.44
CA GLN A 238 -10.30 -7.58 -0.58
C GLN A 238 -9.12 -6.63 -0.45
N LEU A 239 -8.92 -6.02 0.72
CA LEU A 239 -7.83 -5.08 1.00
C LEU A 239 -6.46 -5.69 0.69
N TYR A 240 -6.26 -6.95 1.06
CA TYR A 240 -5.01 -7.65 0.82
C TYR A 240 -4.77 -7.99 -0.65
N TYR A 241 -5.75 -8.58 -1.33
CA TYR A 241 -5.58 -8.99 -2.72
C TYR A 241 -5.59 -7.81 -3.68
N ASP A 242 -6.28 -6.72 -3.33
CA ASP A 242 -6.20 -5.46 -4.05
C ASP A 242 -4.76 -4.93 -3.97
N PHE A 243 -4.26 -4.71 -2.75
CA PHE A 243 -2.96 -4.07 -2.56
C PHE A 243 -1.77 -4.96 -2.94
N SER A 244 -1.83 -6.25 -2.61
CA SER A 244 -0.80 -7.20 -3.07
C SER A 244 -0.88 -7.42 -4.57
N GLY A 245 -2.07 -7.39 -5.18
CA GLY A 245 -2.23 -7.43 -6.63
C GLY A 245 -1.59 -6.24 -7.32
N TYR A 246 -1.84 -5.03 -6.82
CA TYR A 246 -1.18 -3.81 -7.30
C TYR A 246 0.33 -3.86 -7.14
N SER A 247 0.82 -4.27 -5.96
CA SER A 247 2.26 -4.38 -5.70
C SER A 247 2.93 -5.41 -6.61
N ASP A 248 2.29 -6.55 -6.88
CA ASP A 248 2.78 -7.56 -7.81
C ASP A 248 2.83 -7.01 -9.24
N MET A 249 1.81 -6.28 -9.69
CA MET A 249 1.82 -5.60 -10.98
C MET A 249 2.98 -4.59 -11.07
N ALA A 250 3.17 -3.76 -10.05
CA ALA A 250 4.28 -2.80 -9.98
C ALA A 250 5.65 -3.49 -10.07
N VAL A 251 5.89 -4.53 -9.26
CA VAL A 251 7.14 -5.33 -9.28
C VAL A 251 7.34 -5.99 -10.64
N GLY A 252 6.27 -6.55 -11.22
CA GLY A 252 6.29 -7.15 -12.55
C GLY A 252 6.71 -6.16 -13.64
N LEU A 253 6.09 -4.98 -13.66
CA LEU A 253 6.45 -3.87 -14.56
C LEU A 253 7.90 -3.43 -14.34
N GLY A 254 8.33 -3.29 -13.08
CA GLY A 254 9.72 -3.03 -12.74
C GLY A 254 10.66 -3.99 -13.47
N LYS A 255 10.45 -5.30 -13.32
CA LYS A 255 11.26 -6.34 -13.97
C LYS A 255 11.25 -6.24 -15.50
N MET A 256 10.10 -5.96 -16.12
CA MET A 256 10.00 -5.78 -17.58
C MET A 256 10.91 -4.66 -18.10
N PHE A 257 11.02 -3.57 -17.35
CA PHE A 257 11.86 -2.41 -17.67
C PHE A 257 13.29 -2.49 -17.08
N GLY A 258 13.61 -3.58 -16.37
CA GLY A 258 14.93 -3.86 -15.79
C GLY A 258 15.13 -3.35 -14.35
N PHE A 259 14.10 -2.81 -13.71
CA PHE A 259 14.12 -2.37 -12.32
C PHE A 259 13.70 -3.51 -11.37
N HIS A 260 14.35 -3.56 -10.22
CA HIS A 260 14.04 -4.43 -9.09
C HIS A 260 13.41 -3.56 -8.00
N LEU A 261 12.08 -3.64 -7.90
CA LEU A 261 11.31 -2.97 -6.86
C LEU A 261 11.20 -3.87 -5.62
N THR A 262 11.06 -3.24 -4.46
CA THR A 262 10.92 -3.91 -3.17
C THR A 262 9.58 -4.63 -3.05
N GLU A 263 9.58 -5.77 -2.36
CA GLU A 263 8.36 -6.52 -2.08
C GLU A 263 7.58 -5.88 -0.94
N ASN A 264 6.26 -5.75 -1.09
CA ASN A 264 5.38 -5.18 -0.08
C ASN A 264 4.70 -6.22 0.81
N PHE A 265 4.55 -7.46 0.33
CA PHE A 265 3.79 -8.48 1.01
C PHE A 265 4.52 -9.82 1.05
N ASN A 266 4.51 -10.45 2.23
CA ASN A 266 5.04 -11.79 2.41
C ASN A 266 4.09 -12.65 3.25
N TYR A 267 2.97 -13.04 2.62
CA TYR A 267 1.91 -13.86 3.22
C TYR A 267 1.54 -13.38 4.64
N PRO A 268 0.94 -12.20 4.80
CA PRO A 268 0.74 -11.59 6.12
C PRO A 268 -0.26 -12.38 7.00
N TYR A 269 -1.28 -13.01 6.41
CA TYR A 269 -2.29 -13.76 7.15
C TYR A 269 -1.86 -15.12 7.66
N ILE A 270 -0.63 -15.58 7.41
CA ILE A 270 -0.08 -16.75 8.11
C ILE A 270 0.65 -16.37 9.40
N ALA A 271 0.70 -15.08 9.73
CA ALA A 271 1.36 -14.57 10.93
C ALA A 271 0.69 -15.13 12.19
N SER A 272 1.53 -15.37 13.20
CA SER A 272 1.09 -15.84 14.52
C SER A 272 1.17 -14.73 15.57
N THR A 273 1.61 -13.52 15.22
CA THR A 273 1.56 -12.35 16.12
C THR A 273 1.30 -11.11 15.30
N ILE A 274 0.79 -10.07 15.94
CA ILE A 274 0.63 -8.73 15.35
C ILE A 274 1.98 -8.16 14.95
N THR A 275 3.02 -8.42 15.76
CA THR A 275 4.39 -8.04 15.40
C THR A 275 4.88 -8.72 14.11
N ASP A 276 4.59 -10.01 13.91
CA ASP A 276 4.98 -10.73 12.67
C ASP A 276 4.12 -10.29 11.47
N PHE A 277 2.84 -10.02 11.69
CA PHE A 277 1.95 -9.48 10.66
C PHE A 277 2.51 -8.20 10.05
N TRP A 278 2.88 -7.21 10.86
CA TRP A 278 3.42 -5.92 10.38
C TRP A 278 4.80 -6.02 9.73
N ARG A 279 5.54 -7.12 9.95
CA ARG A 279 6.77 -7.41 9.21
C ARG A 279 6.51 -7.98 7.81
N ARG A 280 5.30 -8.45 7.54
CA ARG A 280 4.87 -9.10 6.30
C ARG A 280 3.89 -8.26 5.49
N TRP A 281 3.25 -7.27 6.12
CA TRP A 281 2.30 -6.35 5.53
C TRP A 281 2.96 -5.01 5.21
N HIS A 282 2.73 -4.51 4.00
CA HIS A 282 3.20 -3.22 3.52
C HIS A 282 4.67 -2.91 3.92
N ILE A 283 5.55 -3.86 3.59
CA ILE A 283 6.94 -3.91 4.06
C ILE A 283 7.70 -2.62 3.76
N SER A 284 7.48 -1.99 2.59
CA SER A 284 8.15 -0.73 2.26
C SER A 284 7.79 0.37 3.27
N LEU A 285 6.52 0.52 3.63
CA LEU A 285 6.03 1.51 4.59
C LEU A 285 6.50 1.21 6.01
N THR A 286 6.36 -0.04 6.48
CA THR A 286 6.86 -0.43 7.81
C THR A 286 8.36 -0.20 7.91
N SER A 287 9.12 -0.51 6.85
CA SER A 287 10.56 -0.26 6.82
C SER A 287 10.88 1.24 6.87
N TRP A 288 10.08 2.06 6.21
CA TRP A 288 10.22 3.52 6.20
C TRP A 288 10.02 4.08 7.61
N PHE A 289 8.88 3.79 8.25
CA PHE A 289 8.62 4.26 9.62
C PHE A 289 9.68 3.77 10.60
N ARG A 290 10.16 2.53 10.44
CA ARG A 290 11.24 1.99 11.27
C ARG A 290 12.56 2.75 11.09
N GLU A 291 12.98 3.02 9.86
CA GLU A 291 14.29 3.64 9.58
C GLU A 291 14.31 5.15 9.80
N TYR A 292 13.21 5.85 9.50
CA TYR A 292 13.15 7.31 9.47
C TYR A 292 12.39 7.92 10.65
N LEU A 293 11.64 7.13 11.43
CA LEU A 293 10.96 7.60 12.65
C LEU A 293 11.38 6.81 13.91
N TYR A 294 11.29 5.48 13.89
CA TYR A 294 11.56 4.65 15.08
C TYR A 294 13.00 4.73 15.60
N PHE A 295 13.99 4.47 14.72
CA PHE A 295 15.39 4.49 15.12
C PHE A 295 15.86 5.87 15.58
N PRO A 296 15.49 6.99 14.90
CA PRO A 296 15.76 8.33 15.41
C PRO A 296 15.18 8.62 16.81
N LEU A 297 14.02 8.06 17.17
CA LEU A 297 13.42 8.20 18.50
C LEU A 297 14.13 7.37 19.60
N GLY A 298 15.19 6.64 19.25
CA GLY A 298 15.99 5.80 20.14
C GLY A 298 15.71 4.30 20.01
N GLY A 299 14.74 3.89 19.18
CA GLY A 299 14.36 2.50 18.99
C GLY A 299 14.11 1.77 20.31
N ASN A 300 14.82 0.65 20.52
CA ASN A 300 14.79 -0.14 21.76
C ASN A 300 15.87 0.26 22.79
N ARG A 301 16.74 1.24 22.48
CA ARG A 301 17.96 1.50 23.26
C ARG A 301 17.73 2.23 24.58
N LYS A 302 16.58 2.89 24.73
CA LYS A 302 16.24 3.73 25.90
C LYS A 302 15.25 3.05 26.87
N GLY A 303 15.31 1.72 26.96
CA GLY A 303 14.48 0.93 27.88
C GLY A 303 13.07 0.59 27.38
N LYS A 304 12.32 -0.18 28.18
CA LYS A 304 11.02 -0.75 27.82
C LYS A 304 9.93 0.32 27.66
N VAL A 305 9.84 1.28 28.58
CA VAL A 305 8.82 2.34 28.53
C VAL A 305 8.97 3.19 27.27
N ARG A 306 10.20 3.63 26.95
CA ARG A 306 10.45 4.40 25.72
C ARG A 306 10.17 3.58 24.47
N THR A 307 10.42 2.27 24.50
CA THR A 307 10.06 1.37 23.41
C THR A 307 8.55 1.37 23.15
N TYR A 308 7.74 1.31 24.21
CA TYR A 308 6.27 1.31 24.08
C TYR A 308 5.75 2.64 23.56
N ILE A 309 6.25 3.76 24.09
CA ILE A 309 5.93 5.10 23.59
C ILE A 309 6.29 5.21 22.10
N ASN A 310 7.49 4.76 21.71
CA ASN A 310 7.95 4.80 20.33
C ASN A 310 7.07 3.95 19.40
N ILE A 311 6.61 2.76 19.85
CA ILE A 311 5.67 1.91 19.10
C ILE A 311 4.34 2.64 18.90
N SER A 312 3.76 3.22 19.97
CA SER A 312 2.51 3.96 19.89
C SER A 312 2.61 5.15 18.93
N ILE A 313 3.70 5.93 19.00
CA ILE A 313 3.94 7.05 18.08
C ILE A 313 3.95 6.58 16.62
N ILE A 314 4.59 5.45 16.32
CA ILE A 314 4.67 4.94 14.95
C ILE A 314 3.32 4.50 14.44
N PHE A 315 2.54 3.78 15.25
CA PHE A 315 1.23 3.32 14.79
C PHE A 315 0.24 4.46 14.64
N ILE A 316 0.27 5.46 15.51
CA ILE A 316 -0.54 6.69 15.34
C ILE A 316 -0.11 7.42 14.06
N ALA A 317 1.20 7.59 13.83
CA ALA A 317 1.71 8.22 12.61
C ALA A 317 1.37 7.41 11.35
N THR A 318 1.34 6.07 11.45
CA THR A 318 0.91 5.17 10.37
C THR A 318 -0.57 5.31 10.10
N GLY A 319 -1.40 5.39 11.15
CA GLY A 319 -2.83 5.69 11.05
C GLY A 319 -3.07 7.02 10.34
N LEU A 320 -2.48 8.11 10.83
CA LEU A 320 -2.57 9.43 10.18
C LEU A 320 -2.13 9.40 8.72
N TRP A 321 -1.05 8.66 8.41
CA TRP A 321 -0.59 8.49 7.03
C TRP A 321 -1.64 7.84 6.13
N HIS A 322 -2.44 6.90 6.65
CA HIS A 322 -3.50 6.26 5.89
C HIS A 322 -4.63 7.23 5.55
N GLY A 323 -5.13 8.00 6.50
CA GLY A 323 -6.16 9.00 6.22
C GLY A 323 -6.33 10.02 7.34
N ALA A 324 -6.99 11.13 7.00
CA ALA A 324 -7.20 12.27 7.89
C ALA A 324 -8.57 12.18 8.58
N SER A 325 -8.83 11.08 9.28
CA SER A 325 -10.03 10.87 10.09
C SER A 325 -9.69 10.22 11.44
N TRP A 326 -10.63 10.32 12.39
CA TRP A 326 -10.46 9.73 13.72
C TRP A 326 -10.39 8.20 13.68
N ASP A 327 -11.06 7.55 12.73
CA ASP A 327 -11.02 6.10 12.55
C ASP A 327 -9.61 5.59 12.32
N PHE A 328 -8.82 6.26 11.49
CA PHE A 328 -7.42 5.88 11.25
C PHE A 328 -6.53 6.09 12.47
N ILE A 329 -6.81 7.11 13.30
CA ILE A 329 -6.11 7.32 14.57
C ILE A 329 -6.46 6.19 15.55
N CYS A 330 -7.75 5.88 15.70
CA CYS A 330 -8.23 4.76 16.52
C CYS A 330 -7.63 3.43 16.06
N TRP A 331 -7.58 3.19 14.75
CA TRP A 331 -6.91 2.05 14.13
C TRP A 331 -5.42 1.97 14.51
N GLY A 332 -4.70 3.09 14.44
CA GLY A 332 -3.30 3.17 14.85
C GLY A 332 -3.13 2.86 16.34
N ILE A 333 -3.92 3.50 17.21
CA ILE A 333 -3.90 3.25 18.65
C ILE A 333 -4.17 1.77 18.94
N PHE A 334 -5.16 1.18 18.28
CA PHE A 334 -5.54 -0.22 18.45
C PHE A 334 -4.38 -1.18 18.13
N HIS A 335 -3.71 -1.03 16.98
CA HIS A 335 -2.57 -1.88 16.64
C HIS A 335 -1.33 -1.61 17.52
N GLY A 336 -1.08 -0.35 17.87
CA GLY A 336 -0.02 0.02 18.82
C GLY A 336 -0.23 -0.64 20.19
N PHE A 337 -1.46 -0.62 20.69
CA PHE A 337 -1.86 -1.26 21.94
C PHE A 337 -1.59 -2.76 21.94
N PHE A 338 -2.06 -3.50 20.92
CA PHE A 338 -1.82 -4.94 20.85
C PHE A 338 -0.34 -5.31 20.68
N MET A 339 0.45 -4.50 19.96
CA MET A 339 1.90 -4.71 19.90
C MET A 339 2.61 -4.46 21.22
N VAL A 340 2.15 -3.52 22.04
CA VAL A 340 2.66 -3.31 23.40
C VAL A 340 2.22 -4.45 24.32
N LEU A 341 0.96 -4.89 24.26
CA LEU A 341 0.45 -6.03 25.04
C LEU A 341 1.22 -7.32 24.75
N GLU A 342 1.50 -7.62 23.48
CA GLU A 342 2.32 -8.79 23.11
C GLU A 342 3.68 -8.77 23.80
N ARG A 343 4.31 -7.59 23.91
CA ARG A 343 5.62 -7.40 24.56
C ARG A 343 5.55 -7.40 26.09
N LEU A 344 4.42 -7.00 26.68
CA LEU A 344 4.22 -6.98 28.13
C LEU A 344 4.07 -8.38 28.74
N GLY A 345 3.60 -9.36 27.96
CA GLY A 345 3.50 -10.76 28.42
C GLY A 345 2.51 -11.61 27.67
N LEU A 346 1.56 -11.01 26.94
CA LEU A 346 0.56 -11.74 26.16
C LEU A 346 1.22 -12.67 25.13
N GLY A 347 2.35 -12.26 24.54
CA GLY A 347 3.12 -13.08 23.61
C GLY A 347 3.56 -14.43 24.21
N LYS A 348 3.97 -14.44 25.48
CA LYS A 348 4.38 -15.66 26.19
C LYS A 348 3.20 -16.59 26.48
N ILE A 349 2.03 -16.01 26.78
CA ILE A 349 0.81 -16.79 27.05
C ILE A 349 0.34 -17.46 25.75
N LEU A 350 0.33 -16.71 24.65
CA LEU A 350 -0.11 -17.20 23.35
C LEU A 350 0.82 -18.29 22.77
N GLU A 351 2.09 -18.34 23.18
CA GLU A 351 3.05 -19.37 22.73
C GLU A 351 2.67 -20.79 23.12
N LYS A 352 1.77 -20.98 24.10
CA LYS A 352 1.30 -22.29 24.55
C LYS A 352 0.54 -23.06 23.46
N THR A 353 -0.20 -22.37 22.58
CA THR A 353 -1.01 -23.01 21.54
C THR A 353 -0.95 -22.25 20.22
N LYS A 354 -0.38 -22.87 19.18
CA LYS A 354 -0.23 -22.27 17.84
C LYS A 354 -1.56 -21.83 17.22
N VAL A 355 -2.62 -22.61 17.43
CA VAL A 355 -3.97 -22.31 16.90
C VAL A 355 -4.55 -21.06 17.57
N VAL A 356 -4.58 -21.02 18.90
CA VAL A 356 -5.09 -19.85 19.66
C VAL A 356 -4.34 -18.58 19.29
N LYS A 357 -3.02 -18.67 19.17
CA LYS A 357 -2.14 -17.57 18.77
C LYS A 357 -2.47 -17.03 17.38
N HIS A 358 -2.75 -17.92 16.43
CA HIS A 358 -3.15 -17.53 15.08
C HIS A 358 -4.57 -16.94 15.04
N VAL A 359 -5.54 -17.60 15.70
CA VAL A 359 -6.93 -17.11 15.81
C VAL A 359 -6.98 -15.73 16.45
N TYR A 360 -6.25 -15.52 17.55
CA TYR A 360 -6.07 -14.20 18.17
C TYR A 360 -5.58 -13.15 17.16
N THR A 361 -4.55 -13.49 16.38
CA THR A 361 -3.98 -12.57 15.38
C THR A 361 -5.04 -12.20 14.34
N ILE A 362 -5.77 -13.17 13.79
CA ILE A 362 -6.83 -12.92 12.81
C ILE A 362 -7.96 -12.07 13.40
N LEU A 363 -8.42 -12.36 14.62
CA LEU A 363 -9.47 -11.59 15.27
C LEU A 363 -9.07 -10.13 15.48
N VAL A 364 -7.86 -9.88 15.99
CA VAL A 364 -7.34 -8.51 16.16
C VAL A 364 -7.25 -7.81 14.81
N LEU A 365 -6.81 -8.49 13.75
CA LEU A 365 -6.76 -7.91 12.41
C LEU A 365 -8.16 -7.54 11.88
N CYS A 366 -9.14 -8.44 11.98
CA CYS A 366 -10.50 -8.15 11.54
C CYS A 366 -11.08 -6.95 12.29
N VAL A 367 -10.94 -6.88 13.62
CA VAL A 367 -11.40 -5.73 14.41
C VAL A 367 -10.69 -4.45 13.99
N GLY A 368 -9.37 -4.50 13.78
CA GLY A 368 -8.62 -3.38 13.23
C GLY A 368 -9.18 -2.93 11.89
N TRP A 369 -9.36 -3.84 10.95
CA TRP A 369 -9.89 -3.52 9.62
C TRP A 369 -11.30 -2.93 9.65
N THR A 370 -12.11 -3.17 10.69
CA THR A 370 -13.42 -2.53 10.83
C THR A 370 -13.28 -1.02 10.96
N PHE A 371 -12.33 -0.52 11.77
CA PHE A 371 -12.00 0.91 11.84
C PHE A 371 -11.55 1.44 10.48
N PHE A 372 -10.80 0.64 9.72
CA PHE A 372 -10.28 1.05 8.43
C PHE A 372 -11.37 1.13 7.33
N ARG A 373 -12.42 0.30 7.39
CA ARG A 373 -13.48 0.23 6.36
C ARG A 373 -14.65 1.18 6.58
N VAL A 374 -15.09 1.35 7.83
CA VAL A 374 -16.37 1.98 8.13
C VAL A 374 -16.32 3.50 7.97
N GLY A 375 -15.23 4.15 8.37
CA GLY A 375 -15.03 5.59 8.19
C GLY A 375 -15.83 6.50 9.15
N ASP A 376 -16.40 5.93 10.20
CA ASP A 376 -16.93 6.66 11.36
C ASP A 376 -16.78 5.83 12.64
N VAL A 377 -16.28 6.45 13.72
CA VAL A 377 -15.96 5.73 14.96
C VAL A 377 -17.23 5.23 15.64
N GLY A 378 -18.32 6.02 15.61
CA GLY A 378 -19.60 5.64 16.20
C GLY A 378 -20.23 4.45 15.48
N LEU A 379 -20.23 4.49 14.15
CA LEU A 379 -20.71 3.39 13.31
C LEU A 379 -19.82 2.15 13.45
N THR A 380 -18.49 2.32 13.52
CA THR A 380 -17.54 1.22 13.76
C THR A 380 -17.87 0.47 15.04
N LEU A 381 -18.13 1.19 16.14
CA LEU A 381 -18.52 0.57 17.41
C LEU A 381 -19.84 -0.19 17.29
N GLN A 382 -20.80 0.28 16.48
CA GLN A 382 -22.05 -0.45 16.24
C GLN A 382 -21.84 -1.73 15.43
N TYR A 383 -20.96 -1.73 14.43
CA TYR A 383 -20.55 -2.97 13.74
C TYR A 383 -19.87 -3.95 14.69
N LEU A 384 -18.95 -3.48 15.55
CA LEU A 384 -18.28 -4.33 16.53
C LEU A 384 -19.26 -4.92 17.55
N LYS A 385 -20.26 -4.15 18.01
CA LYS A 385 -21.34 -4.68 18.85
C LYS A 385 -22.11 -5.80 18.16
N ARG A 386 -22.46 -5.65 16.88
CA ARG A 386 -23.14 -6.70 16.10
C ARG A 386 -22.30 -7.96 15.94
N MET A 387 -20.99 -7.81 15.75
CA MET A 387 -20.04 -8.93 15.62
C MET A 387 -19.92 -9.74 16.91
N PHE A 388 -19.85 -9.09 18.07
CA PHE A 388 -19.57 -9.76 19.36
C PHE A 388 -20.80 -10.01 20.24
N LEU A 389 -21.95 -9.38 19.92
CA LEU A 389 -23.23 -9.56 20.62
C LEU A 389 -24.32 -10.01 19.63
N PRO A 390 -24.12 -11.10 18.86
CA PRO A 390 -25.03 -11.50 17.77
C PRO A 390 -26.46 -11.79 18.25
N TRP A 391 -26.65 -12.20 19.50
CA TRP A 391 -27.98 -12.44 20.09
C TRP A 391 -28.83 -11.18 20.23
N MET A 392 -28.22 -9.99 20.26
CA MET A 392 -28.95 -8.71 20.30
C MET A 392 -29.40 -8.24 18.91
N TYR A 393 -28.86 -8.83 17.84
CA TYR A 393 -28.99 -8.35 16.46
C TYR A 393 -29.30 -9.52 15.52
N THR A 394 -30.41 -10.20 15.78
CA THR A 394 -30.82 -11.42 15.04
C THR A 394 -31.65 -11.10 13.79
N ALA A 395 -32.38 -9.99 13.79
CA ALA A 395 -33.17 -9.56 12.64
C ALA A 395 -32.27 -9.06 11.50
N SER A 396 -32.45 -9.63 10.30
CA SER A 396 -31.97 -9.06 9.04
C SER A 396 -33.07 -9.18 7.99
N GLY A 397 -33.29 -8.11 7.21
CA GLY A 397 -34.21 -8.15 6.07
C GLY A 397 -33.67 -8.95 4.88
N TYR A 398 -32.43 -9.43 4.95
CA TYR A 398 -31.73 -10.14 3.89
C TYR A 398 -31.07 -11.42 4.38
N ALA A 399 -31.10 -12.46 3.56
CA ALA A 399 -30.27 -13.63 3.73
C ALA A 399 -28.84 -13.37 3.22
N VAL A 400 -27.84 -14.06 3.77
CA VAL A 400 -26.44 -13.88 3.33
C VAL A 400 -26.29 -14.19 1.84
N GLN A 401 -26.99 -15.21 1.33
CA GLN A 401 -26.94 -15.65 -0.07
C GLN A 401 -27.53 -14.63 -1.05
N GLU A 402 -28.41 -13.73 -0.60
CA GLU A 402 -28.96 -12.65 -1.44
C GLU A 402 -27.89 -11.56 -1.68
N LEU A 403 -27.02 -11.35 -0.71
CA LEU A 403 -25.98 -10.33 -0.76
C LEU A 403 -24.65 -10.88 -1.30
N VAL A 404 -24.35 -12.14 -0.99
CA VAL A 404 -23.09 -12.81 -1.30
C VAL A 404 -23.32 -14.02 -2.20
N THR A 405 -22.83 -13.92 -3.44
CA THR A 405 -22.97 -14.98 -4.44
C THR A 405 -22.13 -16.23 -4.09
N ASN A 406 -22.54 -17.40 -4.57
CA ASN A 406 -21.76 -18.64 -4.44
C ASN A 406 -20.34 -18.49 -5.03
N ARG A 407 -20.21 -17.72 -6.11
CA ARG A 407 -18.92 -17.36 -6.69
C ARG A 407 -18.05 -16.61 -5.69
N ALA A 408 -18.59 -15.65 -4.95
CA ALA A 408 -17.84 -14.88 -3.97
C ALA A 408 -17.37 -15.76 -2.79
N PHE A 409 -18.20 -16.69 -2.32
CA PHE A 409 -17.77 -17.68 -1.32
C PHE A 409 -16.64 -18.58 -1.81
N PHE A 410 -16.75 -19.10 -3.04
CA PHE A 410 -15.69 -19.90 -3.65
C PHE A 410 -14.38 -19.11 -3.80
N VAL A 411 -14.47 -17.88 -4.29
CA VAL A 411 -13.32 -16.96 -4.42
C VAL A 411 -12.72 -16.61 -3.05
N ALA A 412 -13.53 -16.40 -2.02
CA ALA A 412 -13.06 -16.17 -0.66
C ALA A 412 -12.32 -17.39 -0.11
N ALA A 413 -12.83 -18.60 -0.30
CA ALA A 413 -12.16 -19.84 0.09
C ALA A 413 -10.80 -20.00 -0.62
N CYS A 414 -10.77 -19.81 -1.94
CA CYS A 414 -9.53 -19.79 -2.72
C CYS A 414 -8.56 -18.71 -2.23
N GLY A 415 -9.07 -17.52 -1.88
CA GLY A 415 -8.29 -16.42 -1.31
C GLY A 415 -7.68 -16.77 0.05
N ILE A 416 -8.42 -17.39 0.96
CA ILE A 416 -7.91 -17.83 2.27
C ILE A 416 -6.81 -18.88 2.09
N LEU A 417 -7.02 -19.85 1.19
CA LEU A 417 -6.00 -20.85 0.85
C LEU A 417 -4.74 -20.21 0.24
N GLY A 418 -4.93 -19.20 -0.62
CA GLY A 418 -3.88 -18.44 -1.29
C GLY A 418 -3.08 -17.49 -0.39
N CYS A 419 -3.55 -17.20 0.83
CA CYS A 419 -2.89 -16.32 1.79
C CYS A 419 -1.59 -16.89 2.41
N GLY A 420 -1.09 -18.02 1.92
CA GLY A 420 0.15 -18.67 2.39
C GLY A 420 -0.04 -20.11 2.86
N LEU A 421 -1.29 -20.59 3.01
CA LEU A 421 -1.57 -21.96 3.44
C LEU A 421 -1.16 -22.96 2.36
N LEU A 422 -1.57 -22.72 1.11
CA LEU A 422 -1.16 -23.53 -0.03
C LEU A 422 0.35 -23.51 -0.22
N GLN A 423 0.99 -22.36 -0.07
CA GLN A 423 2.44 -22.23 -0.29
C GLN A 423 3.25 -22.93 0.81
N LYS A 424 2.82 -22.83 2.06
CA LYS A 424 3.42 -23.62 3.17
C LYS A 424 3.25 -25.12 2.96
N ALA A 425 2.07 -25.55 2.49
CA ALA A 425 1.78 -26.96 2.22
C ALA A 425 2.57 -27.46 0.99
N ALA A 426 2.60 -26.69 -0.10
CA ALA A 426 3.25 -27.05 -1.34
C ALA A 426 4.77 -27.23 -1.19
N VAL A 427 5.44 -26.40 -0.37
CA VAL A 427 6.87 -26.58 -0.06
C VAL A 427 7.13 -27.91 0.67
N LYS A 428 6.18 -28.39 1.49
CA LYS A 428 6.31 -29.67 2.20
C LYS A 428 5.91 -30.88 1.37
N ILE A 429 4.91 -30.74 0.51
CA ILE A 429 4.26 -31.85 -0.21
C ILE A 429 4.89 -32.06 -1.60
N MET A 430 5.38 -30.99 -2.24
CA MET A 430 5.88 -31.04 -3.61
C MET A 430 7.24 -30.32 -3.70
N PRO A 431 8.38 -31.02 -3.48
CA PRO A 431 9.72 -30.51 -3.82
C PRO A 431 9.87 -30.22 -5.33
N ARG A 432 8.91 -30.66 -6.17
CA ARG A 432 8.79 -30.35 -7.59
C ARG A 432 8.09 -29.01 -7.90
N THR A 433 7.74 -28.19 -6.92
CA THR A 433 7.18 -26.84 -7.15
C THR A 433 8.13 -25.94 -7.96
N GLU A 434 9.44 -26.12 -7.78
CA GLU A 434 10.48 -25.52 -8.64
C GLU A 434 10.28 -25.87 -10.13
N LYS A 435 9.76 -27.06 -10.45
CA LYS A 435 9.48 -27.49 -11.83
C LYS A 435 8.26 -26.80 -12.45
N PHE A 436 7.38 -26.19 -11.66
CA PHE A 436 6.27 -25.39 -12.18
C PHE A 436 6.77 -24.02 -12.64
N LYS A 437 7.70 -23.43 -11.89
CA LYS A 437 8.25 -22.12 -12.19
C LYS A 437 8.98 -22.15 -13.54
N ASN A 438 8.66 -21.20 -14.40
CA ASN A 438 9.17 -21.09 -15.77
C ASN A 438 8.81 -22.28 -16.68
N SER A 439 7.79 -23.08 -16.33
CA SER A 439 7.34 -24.20 -17.16
C SER A 439 6.23 -23.81 -18.14
N THR A 440 6.00 -24.66 -19.14
CA THR A 440 4.85 -24.55 -20.06
C THR A 440 3.52 -24.59 -19.30
N VAL A 441 3.44 -25.34 -18.20
CA VAL A 441 2.23 -25.42 -17.37
C VAL A 441 1.93 -24.09 -16.70
N GLU A 442 2.96 -23.40 -16.18
CA GLU A 442 2.79 -22.05 -15.64
C GLU A 442 2.37 -21.06 -16.72
N LEU A 443 2.93 -21.16 -17.92
CA LEU A 443 2.53 -20.32 -19.05
C LEU A 443 1.04 -20.49 -19.37
N VAL A 444 0.57 -21.73 -19.53
CA VAL A 444 -0.85 -22.02 -19.80
C VAL A 444 -1.73 -21.50 -18.68
N PHE A 445 -1.31 -21.70 -17.42
CA PHE A 445 -2.04 -21.17 -16.26
C PHE A 445 -2.12 -19.64 -16.26
N CYS A 446 -1.01 -18.94 -16.53
CA CYS A 446 -1.00 -17.49 -16.68
C CYS A 446 -1.91 -17.03 -17.82
N MET A 447 -1.93 -17.73 -18.96
CA MET A 447 -2.82 -17.39 -20.08
C MET A 447 -4.29 -17.53 -19.69
N LEU A 448 -4.68 -18.61 -19.00
CA LEU A 448 -6.04 -18.80 -18.51
C LEU A 448 -6.43 -17.70 -17.51
N LEU A 449 -5.54 -17.35 -16.57
CA LEU A 449 -5.76 -16.26 -15.62
C LEU A 449 -5.94 -14.92 -16.33
N LEU A 450 -5.13 -14.64 -17.35
CA LEU A 450 -5.20 -13.41 -18.11
C LEU A 450 -6.52 -13.32 -18.88
N VAL A 451 -6.90 -14.37 -19.62
CA VAL A 451 -8.17 -14.42 -20.36
C VAL A 451 -9.35 -14.22 -19.43
N TYR A 452 -9.38 -14.96 -18.31
CA TYR A 452 -10.48 -14.82 -17.34
C TYR A 452 -10.51 -13.42 -16.69
N SER A 453 -9.35 -12.85 -16.36
CA SER A 453 -9.27 -11.46 -15.85
C SER A 453 -9.80 -10.47 -16.88
N VAL A 454 -9.45 -10.62 -18.16
CA VAL A 454 -9.95 -9.75 -19.24
C VAL A 454 -11.45 -9.89 -19.41
N MET A 455 -11.99 -11.11 -19.41
CA MET A 455 -13.45 -11.33 -19.47
C MET A 455 -14.18 -10.61 -18.33
N LEU A 456 -13.63 -10.68 -17.11
CA LEU A 456 -14.20 -9.98 -15.96
C LEU A 456 -14.13 -8.45 -16.13
N MET A 457 -12.99 -7.91 -16.54
CA MET A 457 -12.82 -6.47 -16.77
C MET A 457 -13.74 -5.93 -17.87
N VAL A 458 -14.08 -6.73 -18.90
CA VAL A 458 -15.07 -6.35 -19.93
C VAL A 458 -16.48 -6.32 -19.33
N SER A 459 -16.81 -7.29 -18.47
CA SER A 459 -18.15 -7.42 -17.87
C SER A 459 -18.42 -6.47 -16.71
N SER A 460 -17.38 -5.92 -16.08
CA SER A 460 -17.48 -5.06 -14.90
C SER A 460 -17.38 -3.58 -15.27
N THR A 461 -18.16 -2.73 -14.59
CA THR A 461 -17.87 -1.29 -14.54
C THR A 461 -16.55 -1.04 -13.80
N TYR A 462 -15.85 0.04 -14.16
CA TYR A 462 -14.54 0.41 -13.61
C TYR A 462 -14.50 0.34 -12.07
N SER A 463 -13.56 -0.45 -11.52
CA SER A 463 -13.28 -0.54 -10.09
C SER A 463 -12.02 0.27 -9.75
N ALA A 464 -12.16 1.27 -8.87
CA ALA A 464 -11.00 1.99 -8.36
C ALA A 464 -10.19 1.11 -7.37
N PHE A 465 -8.92 1.44 -7.18
CA PHE A 465 -8.09 0.84 -6.13
C PHE A 465 -8.47 1.40 -4.77
N ILE A 466 -8.53 0.56 -3.73
CA ILE A 466 -9.11 0.91 -2.42
C ILE A 466 -8.37 2.06 -1.72
N TYR A 467 -7.03 2.16 -1.83
CA TYR A 467 -6.30 3.30 -1.25
C TYR A 467 -6.49 4.62 -2.00
N MET A 468 -7.16 4.64 -3.16
CA MET A 468 -7.54 5.93 -3.78
C MET A 468 -8.66 6.62 -2.98
N ASN A 469 -9.36 5.86 -2.13
CA ASN A 469 -10.54 6.34 -1.40
C ASN A 469 -10.21 6.83 0.03
N PHE A 470 -8.93 6.91 0.42
CA PHE A 470 -8.48 7.20 1.79
C PHE A 470 -7.50 8.38 1.92
#